data_AF-A0A4V2DWV1-F1
#
_entry.id   AF-A0A4V2DWV1-F1
#
_cell.length_a   1.000
_cell.length_b   1.000
_cell.length_c   1.000
_cell.angle_alpha   90.00
_cell.angle_beta   90.00
_cell.angle_gamma   90.00
#
_symmetry.space_group_name_H-M   'P 1'
#
loop_
_entity.id
_entity.type
_entity.pdbx_description
1 polymer ?
#
loop_
_entity_poly.entity_id
_entity_poly.type
_entity_poly.pdbx_seq_one_letter_code
_entity_poly.pdbx_strand_id
1 'polypeptide(L)'
;MMFKYVAAGVLASTLVVTASGQDEKGEKTSENGNLLQAVTQGNVAEAGAVSTTAYQKETAKVWLTGLPDYQNKNVPDGFEINVRDVSGQAVNPNMPAESAKYPQGTKELYGSANAQGHVVYKENGDGTVSIYDVPMHFTGHDWNSAGFNKSETQRIIDNPKVVTPYNGDEATISAYASTVK
;
A
#
# COMPACT_ATOMS: atom_id res chain seq x y z
N MET A 1 5.26 -16.88 48.29
CA MET A 1 4.01 -16.11 48.11
C MET A 1 3.36 -16.57 46.82
N MET A 2 2.15 -17.13 46.93
CA MET A 2 1.33 -17.64 45.83
C MET A 2 0.38 -16.53 45.37
N PHE A 3 0.30 -16.28 44.07
CA PHE A 3 -0.88 -15.65 43.47
C PHE A 3 -1.42 -16.60 42.39
N LYS A 4 -2.60 -17.12 42.69
CA LYS A 4 -3.48 -17.85 41.79
C LYS A 4 -4.37 -16.83 41.09
N TYR A 5 -4.50 -16.90 39.77
CA TYR A 5 -5.67 -16.41 39.05
C TYR A 5 -6.15 -17.48 38.07
N VAL A 6 -7.47 -17.53 37.95
CA VAL A 6 -8.33 -18.63 37.46
C VAL A 6 -9.08 -18.17 36.20
N ALA A 7 -9.28 -19.13 35.27
CA ALA A 7 -10.31 -19.28 34.21
C ALA A 7 -10.48 -18.16 33.16
N ALA A 8 -10.33 -18.41 31.85
CA ALA A 8 -11.06 -19.30 30.92
C ALA A 8 -12.34 -18.67 30.33
N GLY A 9 -12.36 -18.55 29.00
CA GLY A 9 -13.52 -18.14 28.19
C GLY A 9 -13.33 -18.58 26.74
N VAL A 10 -13.57 -19.85 26.45
CA VAL A 10 -13.73 -20.38 25.09
C VAL A 10 -15.23 -20.53 24.84
N LEU A 11 -15.76 -19.78 23.87
CA LEU A 11 -17.13 -19.98 23.39
C LEU A 11 -17.15 -21.19 22.46
N ALA A 12 -17.52 -22.35 23.00
CA ALA A 12 -17.86 -23.53 22.22
C ALA A 12 -19.37 -23.49 21.92
N SER A 13 -19.75 -23.20 20.68
CA SER A 13 -21.13 -23.33 20.22
C SER A 13 -21.40 -24.80 19.89
N THR A 14 -22.16 -25.46 20.76
CA THR A 14 -22.64 -26.84 20.57
C THR A 14 -23.78 -26.86 19.54
N LEU A 15 -23.58 -27.50 18.39
CA LEU A 15 -24.67 -27.90 17.50
C LEU A 15 -25.24 -29.22 18.01
N VAL A 16 -26.48 -29.21 18.48
CA VAL A 16 -27.22 -30.41 18.88
C VAL A 16 -27.81 -31.05 17.63
N VAL A 17 -27.24 -32.16 17.16
CA VAL A 17 -27.91 -33.06 16.21
C VAL A 17 -28.56 -34.17 17.04
N THR A 18 -29.89 -34.08 17.20
CA THR A 18 -30.69 -35.12 17.84
C THR A 18 -30.82 -36.30 16.86
N ALA A 19 -30.16 -37.41 17.16
CA ALA A 19 -30.39 -38.69 16.49
C ALA A 19 -31.21 -39.60 17.42
N SER A 20 -32.43 -39.92 17.00
CA SER A 20 -33.25 -41.02 17.54
C SER A 20 -33.49 -42.01 16.40
N GLY A 21 -33.18 -43.29 16.65
CA GLY A 21 -32.83 -44.29 15.63
C GLY A 21 -33.94 -45.20 15.07
N GLN A 22 -33.48 -46.12 14.21
CA GLN A 22 -33.88 -47.54 13.94
C GLN A 22 -35.39 -47.87 13.73
N ASP A 23 -35.90 -48.62 12.74
CA ASP A 23 -35.37 -49.56 11.74
C ASP A 23 -36.47 -49.88 10.65
N GLU A 24 -36.03 -50.39 9.49
CA GLU A 24 -36.69 -51.32 8.51
C GLU A 24 -37.74 -50.92 7.41
N LYS A 25 -37.26 -51.08 6.14
CA LYS A 25 -37.79 -51.85 4.98
C LYS A 25 -39.02 -51.37 4.16
N GLY A 26 -38.78 -51.04 2.88
CA GLY A 26 -39.80 -50.97 1.81
C GLY A 26 -39.27 -50.46 0.46
N GLU A 27 -39.40 -51.27 -0.60
CA GLU A 27 -38.98 -51.01 -1.99
C GLU A 27 -40.14 -50.41 -2.83
N LYS A 28 -39.86 -49.37 -3.67
CA LYS A 28 -40.19 -49.28 -5.12
C LYS A 28 -40.13 -47.84 -5.71
N THR A 29 -39.48 -47.78 -6.88
CA THR A 29 -39.71 -46.94 -8.10
C THR A 29 -39.54 -45.40 -8.12
N SER A 30 -38.54 -44.98 -8.93
CA SER A 30 -38.58 -44.01 -10.05
C SER A 30 -39.22 -42.61 -9.88
N GLU A 31 -38.42 -41.54 -10.00
CA GLU A 31 -38.35 -40.67 -11.20
C GLU A 31 -37.36 -39.50 -11.02
N ASN A 32 -36.88 -39.01 -12.17
CA ASN A 32 -35.87 -37.97 -12.38
C ASN A 32 -36.22 -36.58 -11.80
N GLY A 33 -35.19 -35.87 -11.33
CA GLY A 33 -35.28 -34.44 -11.00
C GLY A 33 -33.93 -33.83 -10.70
N ASN A 34 -33.19 -33.48 -11.75
CA ASN A 34 -31.88 -32.82 -11.69
C ASN A 34 -32.03 -31.37 -11.19
N LEU A 35 -31.58 -31.05 -9.96
CA LEU A 35 -31.34 -29.66 -9.53
C LEU A 35 -30.13 -29.55 -8.58
N LEU A 36 -29.05 -29.01 -9.15
CA LEU A 36 -28.18 -27.99 -8.55
C LEU A 36 -27.22 -28.41 -7.41
N GLN A 37 -26.05 -28.90 -7.82
CA GLN A 37 -24.75 -28.25 -7.56
C GLN A 37 -24.42 -27.87 -6.10
N ALA A 38 -23.86 -28.81 -5.34
CA ALA A 38 -23.00 -28.51 -4.19
C ALA A 38 -21.53 -28.52 -4.67
N VAL A 39 -21.06 -27.37 -5.18
CA VAL A 39 -19.63 -27.15 -5.43
C VAL A 39 -18.95 -26.90 -4.09
N THR A 40 -18.02 -27.81 -3.80
CA THR A 40 -16.78 -27.67 -3.03
C THR A 40 -16.48 -26.24 -2.56
N GLN A 41 -16.40 -26.00 -1.25
CA GLN A 41 -15.55 -24.91 -0.72
C GLN A 41 -14.08 -25.32 -0.89
N GLY A 42 -13.65 -25.36 -2.16
CA GLY A 42 -12.28 -25.12 -2.54
C GLY A 42 -12.07 -23.61 -2.52
N ASN A 43 -10.85 -23.20 -2.20
CA ASN A 43 -10.36 -21.84 -2.37
C ASN A 43 -10.89 -21.27 -3.70
N VAL A 44 -11.78 -20.29 -3.62
CA VAL A 44 -11.99 -19.37 -4.73
C VAL A 44 -10.70 -18.56 -4.80
N ALA A 45 -9.75 -19.07 -5.58
CA ALA A 45 -8.73 -18.25 -6.18
C ALA A 45 -9.47 -17.21 -7.01
N GLU A 46 -9.45 -15.97 -6.56
CA GLU A 46 -9.88 -14.83 -7.35
C GLU A 46 -9.05 -14.83 -8.63
N ALA A 47 -9.70 -15.17 -9.75
CA ALA A 47 -9.08 -15.19 -11.06
C ALA A 47 -8.65 -13.77 -11.41
N GLY A 48 -7.37 -13.46 -11.21
CA GLY A 48 -6.77 -12.17 -11.55
C GLY A 48 -6.05 -11.46 -10.40
N ALA A 49 -6.02 -12.00 -9.18
CA ALA A 49 -5.29 -11.36 -8.08
C ALA A 49 -3.78 -11.32 -8.36
N VAL A 50 -3.28 -10.14 -8.76
CA VAL A 50 -1.84 -9.90 -8.88
C VAL A 50 -1.23 -10.01 -7.49
N SER A 51 -0.40 -11.02 -7.26
CA SER A 51 0.27 -11.21 -5.97
C SER A 51 1.24 -10.05 -5.75
N THR A 52 0.98 -9.26 -4.70
CA THR A 52 1.79 -8.09 -4.31
C THR A 52 2.15 -8.20 -2.84
N THR A 53 3.36 -7.78 -2.50
CA THR A 53 3.84 -7.79 -1.11
C THR A 53 3.26 -6.61 -0.31
N ALA A 54 3.30 -6.69 1.02
CA ALA A 54 2.89 -5.58 1.88
C ALA A 54 3.68 -4.30 1.57
N TYR A 55 5.00 -4.44 1.36
CA TYR A 55 5.88 -3.33 0.94
C TYR A 55 5.39 -2.67 -0.35
N GLN A 56 5.13 -3.46 -1.41
CA GLN A 56 4.65 -2.93 -2.68
C GLN A 56 3.31 -2.20 -2.53
N LYS A 57 2.40 -2.73 -1.71
CA LYS A 57 1.12 -2.06 -1.42
C LYS A 57 1.32 -0.74 -0.68
N GLU A 58 2.16 -0.71 0.35
CA GLU A 58 2.48 0.52 1.10
C GLU A 58 3.13 1.57 0.20
N THR A 59 4.07 1.18 -0.65
CA THR A 59 4.68 2.05 -1.66
C THR A 59 3.64 2.62 -2.63
N ALA A 60 2.74 1.78 -3.16
CA ALA A 60 1.68 2.23 -4.06
C ALA A 60 0.71 3.21 -3.39
N LYS A 61 0.35 2.96 -2.12
CA LYS A 61 -0.49 3.89 -1.36
C LYS A 61 0.17 5.27 -1.24
N VAL A 62 1.47 5.32 -0.97
CA VAL A 62 2.22 6.58 -0.91
C VAL A 62 2.26 7.27 -2.28
N TRP A 63 2.54 6.52 -3.35
CA TRP A 63 2.51 7.04 -4.73
C TRP A 63 1.17 7.72 -5.04
N LEU A 64 0.07 7.02 -4.80
CA LEU A 64 -1.29 7.50 -5.03
C LEU A 64 -1.65 8.70 -4.12
N THR A 65 -1.00 8.83 -2.97
CA THR A 65 -1.19 9.98 -2.07
C THR A 65 -0.49 11.23 -2.58
N GLY A 66 0.75 11.09 -3.04
CA GLY A 66 1.55 12.20 -3.57
C GLY A 66 1.07 12.66 -4.94
N LEU A 67 0.52 11.76 -5.74
CA LEU A 67 0.04 12.02 -7.10
C LEU A 67 -1.44 11.58 -7.23
N PRO A 68 -2.38 12.36 -6.68
CA PRO A 68 -3.80 11.98 -6.60
C PRO A 68 -4.46 11.77 -7.97
N ASP A 69 -3.90 12.37 -9.02
CA ASP A 69 -4.34 12.17 -10.40
C ASP A 69 -4.30 10.71 -10.86
N TYR A 70 -3.52 9.84 -10.20
CA TYR A 70 -3.46 8.41 -10.50
C TYR A 70 -4.53 7.57 -9.78
N GLN A 71 -5.22 8.12 -8.76
CA GLN A 71 -6.19 7.37 -7.94
C GLN A 71 -7.41 6.86 -8.71
N ASN A 72 -7.71 7.45 -9.86
CA ASN A 72 -8.86 7.07 -10.70
C ASN A 72 -8.42 6.68 -12.13
N LYS A 73 -7.15 6.30 -12.31
CA LYS A 73 -6.58 5.96 -13.62
C LYS A 73 -6.09 4.52 -13.62
N ASN A 74 -6.34 3.84 -14.73
CA ASN A 74 -5.65 2.58 -15.03
C ASN A 74 -4.14 2.82 -15.08
N VAL A 75 -3.39 1.82 -14.61
CA VAL A 75 -1.93 1.81 -14.71
C VAL A 75 -1.55 1.85 -16.19
N PRO A 76 -0.74 2.84 -16.65
CA PRO A 76 -0.28 2.89 -18.03
C PRO A 76 0.58 1.68 -18.41
N ASP A 77 0.58 1.30 -19.68
CA ASP A 77 1.44 0.22 -20.19
C ASP A 77 2.93 0.55 -19.95
N GLY A 78 3.68 -0.42 -19.41
CA GLY A 78 5.11 -0.27 -19.11
C GLY A 78 5.42 0.71 -17.96
N PHE A 79 4.42 1.07 -17.17
CA PHE A 79 4.59 1.90 -15.98
C PHE A 79 5.32 1.13 -14.87
N GLU A 80 6.27 1.80 -14.23
CA GLU A 80 7.02 1.25 -13.10
C GLU A 80 7.22 2.32 -12.03
N ILE A 81 7.01 1.96 -10.77
CA ILE A 81 7.37 2.79 -9.62
C ILE A 81 8.71 2.31 -9.10
N ASN A 82 9.73 3.11 -9.28
CA ASN A 82 11.06 2.83 -8.76
C ASN A 82 11.20 3.47 -7.38
N VAL A 83 11.87 2.78 -6.47
CA VAL A 83 12.14 3.26 -5.11
C VAL A 83 13.63 3.45 -4.90
N ARG A 84 14.03 4.60 -4.35
CA ARG A 84 15.41 4.81 -3.88
C ARG A 84 15.44 5.45 -2.50
N ASP A 85 16.44 5.07 -1.71
CA ASP A 85 16.78 5.76 -0.46
C ASP A 85 17.54 7.06 -0.77
N VAL A 86 17.04 8.18 -0.25
CA VAL A 86 17.64 9.51 -0.40
C VAL A 86 18.06 10.11 0.95
N SER A 87 18.09 9.30 2.01
CA SER A 87 18.43 9.71 3.36
C SER A 87 19.78 10.42 3.43
N GLY A 88 19.78 11.64 4.00
CA GLY A 88 20.98 12.45 4.15
C GLY A 88 21.57 13.02 2.85
N GLN A 89 20.98 12.73 1.69
CA GLN A 89 21.35 13.35 0.42
C GLN A 89 20.87 14.81 0.37
N ALA A 90 21.53 15.63 -0.45
CA ALA A 90 21.10 17.00 -0.71
C ALA A 90 19.76 17.00 -1.45
N VAL A 91 18.85 17.90 -1.06
CA VAL A 91 17.56 18.08 -1.74
C VAL A 91 17.77 18.49 -3.19
N ASN A 92 18.62 19.50 -3.42
CA ASN A 92 19.08 19.88 -4.75
C ASN A 92 20.47 19.27 -5.02
N PRO A 93 20.56 18.21 -5.85
CA PRO A 93 21.84 17.58 -6.17
C PRO A 93 22.76 18.46 -7.03
N ASN A 94 22.25 19.51 -7.67
CA ASN A 94 23.07 20.43 -8.49
C ASN A 94 23.89 21.40 -7.64
N MET A 95 23.49 21.67 -6.39
CA MET A 95 24.18 22.54 -5.43
C MET A 95 24.23 21.89 -4.05
N PRO A 96 24.95 20.76 -3.89
CA PRO A 96 24.85 19.91 -2.70
C PRO A 96 25.42 20.55 -1.43
N ALA A 97 26.38 21.48 -1.54
CA ALA A 97 26.96 22.17 -0.39
C ALA A 97 26.02 23.25 0.18
N GLU A 98 25.20 23.85 -0.67
CA GLU A 98 24.25 24.91 -0.35
C GLU A 98 22.83 24.39 -0.23
N SER A 99 22.62 23.09 -0.11
CA SER A 99 21.29 22.47 -0.02
C SER A 99 21.05 21.84 1.35
N ALA A 100 19.81 21.96 1.84
CA ALA A 100 19.35 21.16 2.96
C ALA A 100 19.46 19.65 2.62
N LYS A 101 19.55 18.83 3.66
CA LYS A 101 19.63 17.37 3.52
C LYS A 101 18.32 16.72 3.91
N TYR A 102 17.96 15.67 3.19
CA TYR A 102 16.81 14.85 3.55
C TYR A 102 17.00 14.21 4.94
N PRO A 103 15.94 14.17 5.78
CA PRO A 103 15.95 13.42 7.02
C PRO A 103 16.24 11.92 6.80
N GLN A 104 16.69 11.23 7.85
CA GLN A 104 16.95 9.79 7.78
C GLN A 104 15.65 8.98 7.57
N GLY A 105 15.72 7.98 6.70
CA GLY A 105 14.58 7.17 6.27
C GLY A 105 13.70 7.86 5.22
N THR A 106 14.23 8.85 4.50
CA THR A 106 13.51 9.47 3.37
C THR A 106 13.74 8.63 2.12
N LYS A 107 12.65 8.34 1.40
CA LYS A 107 12.66 7.62 0.14
C LYS A 107 12.09 8.51 -0.97
N GLU A 108 12.51 8.25 -2.19
CA GLU A 108 11.92 8.83 -3.39
C GLU A 108 11.32 7.72 -4.24
N LEU A 109 10.06 7.93 -4.62
CA LEU A 109 9.34 7.16 -5.61
C LEU A 109 9.38 7.93 -6.92
N TYR A 110 9.76 7.29 -8.03
CA TYR A 110 9.76 7.95 -9.33
C TYR A 110 9.29 6.99 -10.42
N GLY A 111 8.54 7.55 -11.38
CA GLY A 111 8.10 6.79 -12.54
C GLY A 111 9.25 6.49 -13.52
N SER A 112 9.09 5.46 -14.35
CA SER A 112 10.07 5.08 -15.38
C SER A 112 10.31 6.18 -16.43
N ALA A 113 9.31 7.03 -16.67
CA ALA A 113 9.45 8.23 -17.49
C ALA A 113 9.26 9.49 -16.64
N ASN A 114 10.06 10.54 -16.88
CA ASN A 114 10.00 11.79 -16.10
C ASN A 114 8.59 12.38 -16.00
N ALA A 115 7.80 12.33 -17.09
CA ALA A 115 6.43 12.84 -17.12
C ALA A 115 5.47 12.12 -16.14
N GLN A 116 5.86 10.98 -15.58
CA GLN A 116 5.05 10.20 -14.64
C GLN A 116 5.14 10.72 -13.20
N GLY A 117 5.99 11.69 -12.90
CA GLY A 117 6.07 12.26 -11.56
C GLY A 117 7.08 11.59 -10.64
N HIS A 118 7.21 12.19 -9.45
CA HIS A 118 7.92 11.60 -8.33
C HIS A 118 7.25 11.99 -7.02
N VAL A 119 7.51 11.24 -5.96
CA VAL A 119 7.04 11.51 -4.59
C VAL A 119 8.23 11.29 -3.66
N VAL A 120 8.65 12.35 -2.98
CA VAL A 120 9.66 12.25 -1.92
C VAL A 120 8.97 12.21 -0.59
N TYR A 121 9.21 11.17 0.21
CA TYR A 121 8.47 10.96 1.43
C TYR A 121 9.30 10.30 2.54
N LYS A 122 8.80 10.42 3.76
CA LYS A 122 9.30 9.69 4.93
C LYS A 122 8.14 9.07 5.70
N GLU A 123 8.29 7.82 6.10
CA GLU A 123 7.40 7.16 7.07
C GLU A 123 7.65 7.71 8.48
N ASN A 124 6.56 8.03 9.19
CA ASN A 124 6.59 8.60 10.53
C ASN A 124 6.48 7.54 11.65
N GLY A 125 6.09 6.31 11.31
CA GLY A 125 5.95 5.20 12.27
C GLY A 125 4.61 5.16 13.02
N ASP A 126 3.73 6.13 12.80
CA ASP A 126 2.38 6.23 13.37
C ASP A 126 1.26 5.95 12.35
N GLY A 127 1.62 5.40 11.20
CA GLY A 127 0.71 5.17 10.06
C GLY A 127 0.54 6.38 9.14
N THR A 128 1.20 7.50 9.42
CA THR A 128 1.28 8.66 8.51
C THR A 128 2.61 8.71 7.76
N VAL A 129 2.62 9.49 6.69
CA VAL A 129 3.83 9.85 5.94
C VAL A 129 3.97 11.36 5.85
N SER A 130 5.23 11.81 5.86
CA SER A 130 5.61 13.18 5.54
C SER A 130 5.98 13.25 4.06
N ILE A 131 5.21 13.96 3.24
CA ILE A 131 5.50 14.19 1.81
C ILE A 131 6.16 15.55 1.64
N TYR A 132 7.31 15.58 0.98
CA TYR A 132 8.09 16.80 0.73
C TYR A 132 7.76 17.33 -0.67
N ASP A 133 7.50 18.64 -0.76
CA ASP A 133 7.21 19.35 -2.01
C ASP A 133 8.52 19.64 -2.78
N VAL A 134 9.20 18.56 -3.20
CA VAL A 134 10.45 18.64 -3.94
C VAL A 134 10.13 18.85 -5.42
N PRO A 135 10.74 19.85 -6.09
CA PRO A 135 10.58 19.98 -7.53
C PRO A 135 11.31 18.84 -8.24
N MET A 136 10.71 18.29 -9.29
CA MET A 136 11.35 17.28 -10.14
C MET A 136 12.64 17.79 -10.79
N HIS A 137 12.68 19.09 -11.09
CA HIS A 137 13.83 19.76 -11.67
C HIS A 137 14.08 21.10 -10.96
N PHE A 138 15.33 21.33 -10.57
CA PHE A 138 15.80 22.61 -10.02
C PHE A 138 16.19 23.56 -11.15
N THR A 139 15.21 23.92 -12.00
CA THR A 139 15.40 24.77 -13.18
C THR A 139 15.03 26.22 -12.89
N GLY A 140 15.82 27.15 -13.41
CA GLY A 140 15.67 28.59 -13.18
C GLY A 140 16.96 29.20 -12.64
N HIS A 141 17.17 30.49 -12.90
CA HIS A 141 18.41 31.17 -12.51
C HIS A 141 18.59 31.21 -10.99
N ASP A 142 17.49 31.35 -10.24
CA ASP A 142 17.53 31.47 -8.78
C ASP A 142 18.07 30.22 -8.09
N TRP A 143 17.84 29.02 -8.66
CA TRP A 143 18.38 27.77 -8.11
C TRP A 143 19.91 27.68 -8.14
N ASN A 144 20.59 28.55 -8.90
CA ASN A 144 22.05 28.66 -8.90
C ASN A 144 22.57 29.64 -7.83
N SER A 145 21.69 30.36 -7.13
CA SER A 145 22.05 31.23 -6.01
C SER A 145 22.16 30.41 -4.73
N ALA A 146 23.33 30.44 -4.10
CA ALA A 146 23.59 29.74 -2.83
C ALA A 146 22.56 30.09 -1.74
N GLY A 147 22.21 31.38 -1.62
CA GLY A 147 21.25 31.85 -0.62
C GLY A 147 19.85 31.31 -0.86
N PHE A 148 19.36 31.44 -2.11
CA PHE A 148 18.04 30.97 -2.50
C PHE A 148 17.94 29.45 -2.38
N ASN A 149 18.91 28.71 -2.94
CA ASN A 149 18.94 27.25 -2.87
C ASN A 149 18.90 26.75 -1.43
N LYS A 150 19.70 27.35 -0.54
CA LYS A 150 19.71 26.98 0.88
C LYS A 150 18.38 27.25 1.55
N SER A 151 17.82 28.44 1.38
CA SER A 151 16.55 28.80 2.03
C SER A 151 15.39 27.96 1.50
N GLU A 152 15.32 27.74 0.20
CA GLU A 152 14.18 27.05 -0.41
C GLU A 152 14.22 25.54 -0.15
N THR A 153 15.40 24.92 -0.23
CA THR A 153 15.53 23.51 0.14
C THR A 153 15.30 23.28 1.64
N GLN A 154 15.69 24.21 2.51
CA GLN A 154 15.34 24.14 3.93
C GLN A 154 13.83 24.29 4.15
N ARG A 155 13.17 25.21 3.43
CA ARG A 155 11.70 25.38 3.47
C ARG A 155 10.99 24.08 3.11
N ILE A 156 11.46 23.35 2.09
CA ILE A 156 10.89 22.06 1.68
C ILE A 156 10.99 21.02 2.83
N ILE A 157 12.16 20.92 3.48
CA ILE A 157 12.37 19.97 4.59
C ILE A 157 11.56 20.33 5.83
N ASP A 158 11.43 21.61 6.16
CA ASP A 158 10.76 22.07 7.38
C ASP A 158 9.22 22.05 7.27
N ASN A 159 8.68 21.99 6.04
CA ASN A 159 7.25 22.07 5.79
C ASN A 159 6.71 20.86 5.00
N PRO A 160 6.91 19.62 5.48
CA PRO A 160 6.32 18.47 4.83
C PRO A 160 4.80 18.48 5.00
N LYS A 161 4.09 17.91 4.02
CA LYS A 161 2.67 17.59 4.15
C LYS A 161 2.53 16.26 4.87
N VAL A 162 2.12 16.29 6.14
CA VAL A 162 1.86 15.08 6.92
C VAL A 162 0.46 14.55 6.61
N VAL A 163 0.39 13.32 6.11
CA VAL A 163 -0.87 12.72 5.62
C VAL A 163 -0.95 11.24 5.93
N THR A 164 -2.17 10.72 6.07
CA THR A 164 -2.43 9.28 6.01
C THR A 164 -2.33 8.81 4.55
N PRO A 165 -1.57 7.75 4.24
CA PRO A 165 -1.52 7.19 2.91
C PRO A 165 -2.90 6.78 2.37
N TYR A 166 -3.06 6.85 1.06
CA TYR A 166 -4.26 6.47 0.34
C TYR A 166 -4.74 5.08 0.76
N ASN A 167 -6.01 4.99 1.12
CA ASN A 167 -6.67 3.78 1.60
C ASN A 167 -8.01 3.54 0.87
N GLY A 168 -8.11 4.03 -0.37
CA GLY A 168 -9.30 3.87 -1.20
C GLY A 168 -9.37 2.49 -1.87
N ASP A 169 -9.61 2.46 -3.18
CA ASP A 169 -9.91 1.23 -3.91
C ASP A 169 -8.73 0.23 -3.91
N GLU A 170 -8.98 -0.98 -3.41
CA GLU A 170 -7.95 -2.03 -3.24
C GLU A 170 -7.46 -2.57 -4.59
N ALA A 171 -8.32 -2.58 -5.62
CA ALA A 171 -7.94 -3.00 -6.97
C ALA A 171 -6.94 -2.00 -7.57
N THR A 172 -7.20 -0.70 -7.42
CA THR A 172 -6.28 0.38 -7.80
C THR A 172 -4.96 0.26 -7.06
N ILE A 173 -4.99 0.09 -5.73
CA ILE A 173 -3.77 -0.09 -4.93
C ILE A 173 -2.98 -1.30 -5.41
N SER A 174 -3.64 -2.44 -5.62
CA SER A 174 -2.99 -3.67 -6.07
C SER A 174 -2.42 -3.55 -7.49
N ALA A 175 -3.10 -2.83 -8.39
CA ALA A 175 -2.63 -2.57 -9.73
C ALA A 175 -1.32 -1.76 -9.71
N TYR A 176 -1.27 -0.63 -9.00
CA TYR A 176 -0.04 0.15 -8.89
C TYR A 176 1.05 -0.60 -8.10
N ALA A 177 0.69 -1.35 -7.05
CA ALA A 177 1.64 -2.16 -6.28
C ALA A 177 2.37 -3.19 -7.14
N SER A 178 1.71 -3.76 -8.15
CA SER A 178 2.35 -4.69 -9.08
C SER A 178 3.45 -4.08 -9.95
N THR A 179 3.50 -2.74 -10.04
CA THR A 179 4.50 -2.00 -10.82
C THR A 179 5.71 -1.56 -10.00
N VAL A 180 5.68 -1.76 -8.68
CA VAL A 180 6.77 -1.37 -7.79
C VAL A 180 7.96 -2.31 -7.99
N LYS A 181 9.14 -1.72 -8.25
CA LYS A 181 10.42 -2.41 -8.47
C LYS A 181 11.35 -2.32 -7.27
#